data_AF-A0A1G3RH77-F1
#
_entry.id   AF-A0A1G3RH77-F1
#
_cell.length_a   1.000
_cell.length_b   1.000
_cell.length_c   1.000
_cell.angle_alpha   90.00
_cell.angle_beta   90.00
_cell.angle_gamma   90.00
#
_symmetry.space_group_name_H-M   'P 1'
#
loop_
_entity.id
_entity.type
_entity.pdbx_description
1 polymer ?
#
loop_
_entity_poly.entity_id
_entity_poly.type
_entity_poly.pdbx_seq_one_letter_code
_entity_poly.pdbx_strand_id
1 'polypeptide(L)'
;MSLKEDASRDAGDTGNLNLYVINLVGMPANYAASIGVDINELAGADILDLMLKIRSIDQLFDWVTGIATLIRECSIASKADNAERLLDLATTTIHKSYADPELTMDKLCEQLGISPSYLGQLFKKKLDSSFVKYLTGVRMEKARQLLASTGDRIVEDSVCGVVSDHPCIPGCLLRYPGRSG
;
A
#
# COMPACT_ATOMS: atom_id res chain seq x y z
N MET A 1 -25.09 -27.40 2.76
CA MET A 1 -25.49 -28.61 3.51
C MET A 1 -24.83 -29.87 2.92
N SER A 2 -24.78 -30.03 1.59
CA SER A 2 -24.19 -31.23 0.94
C SER A 2 -22.71 -31.52 1.22
N LEU A 3 -21.82 -30.51 1.22
CA LEU A 3 -20.36 -30.74 1.36
C LEU A 3 -19.94 -31.29 2.73
N LYS A 4 -20.70 -30.99 3.79
CA LYS A 4 -20.39 -31.42 5.15
C LYS A 4 -20.77 -32.88 5.38
N GLU A 5 -21.87 -33.33 4.78
CA GLU A 5 -22.34 -34.72 4.84
C GLU A 5 -21.45 -35.65 4.01
N ASP A 6 -21.04 -35.22 2.81
CA ASP A 6 -20.15 -36.01 1.95
C ASP A 6 -18.76 -36.20 2.58
N ALA A 7 -18.20 -35.15 3.18
CA ALA A 7 -16.93 -35.22 3.89
C ALA A 7 -16.99 -36.06 5.18
N SER A 8 -18.15 -36.09 5.85
CA SER A 8 -18.39 -36.95 7.02
C SER A 8 -18.52 -38.43 6.65
N ARG A 9 -18.95 -38.74 5.42
CA ARG A 9 -19.11 -40.11 4.92
C ARG A 9 -17.78 -40.72 4.47
N ASP A 10 -16.87 -39.91 3.94
CA ASP A 10 -15.57 -40.32 3.42
C ASP A 10 -14.47 -40.36 4.50
N ALA A 11 -14.66 -39.64 5.61
CA ALA A 11 -13.80 -39.68 6.80
C ALA A 11 -13.88 -41.00 7.61
N GLY A 12 -14.70 -41.96 7.18
CA GLY A 12 -14.77 -43.30 7.76
C GLY A 12 -13.49 -44.12 7.58
N ASP A 13 -12.60 -43.70 6.67
CA ASP A 13 -11.26 -44.27 6.51
C ASP A 13 -10.21 -43.32 7.10
N THR A 14 -9.60 -43.72 8.22
CA THR A 14 -8.58 -42.95 8.96
C THR A 14 -7.42 -42.45 8.08
N GLY A 15 -7.15 -43.12 6.96
CA GLY A 15 -6.13 -42.68 5.99
C GLY A 15 -6.48 -41.36 5.29
N ASN A 16 -7.76 -41.15 4.97
CA ASN A 16 -8.22 -39.94 4.28
C ASN A 16 -8.23 -38.73 5.21
N LEU A 17 -8.68 -38.90 6.47
CA LEU A 17 -8.73 -37.80 7.44
C LEU A 17 -7.36 -37.18 7.69
N ASN A 18 -6.31 -38.00 7.85
CA ASN A 18 -4.94 -37.50 8.05
C ASN A 18 -4.43 -36.71 6.85
N LEU A 19 -4.74 -37.17 5.62
CA LEU A 19 -4.39 -36.45 4.40
C LEU A 19 -5.11 -35.09 4.31
N TYR A 20 -6.39 -35.05 4.68
CA TYR A 20 -7.15 -33.79 4.75
C TYR A 20 -6.61 -32.85 5.83
N VAL A 21 -6.27 -33.36 7.01
CA VAL A 21 -5.64 -32.56 8.08
C VAL A 21 -4.32 -31.96 7.59
N ILE A 22 -3.43 -32.75 7.00
CA ILE A 22 -2.15 -32.25 6.48
C ILE A 22 -2.35 -31.15 5.43
N ASN A 23 -3.24 -31.35 4.47
CA ASN A 23 -3.47 -30.39 3.40
C ASN A 23 -4.15 -29.10 3.91
N LEU A 24 -5.18 -29.22 4.75
CA LEU A 24 -5.95 -28.07 5.24
C LEU A 24 -5.18 -27.27 6.30
N VAL A 25 -4.33 -27.92 7.10
CA VAL A 25 -3.43 -27.23 8.04
C VAL A 25 -2.23 -26.61 7.31
N GLY A 26 -1.74 -27.26 6.25
CA GLY A 26 -0.63 -26.77 5.45
C GLY A 26 -0.93 -25.46 4.70
N MET A 27 -2.18 -25.23 4.27
CA MET A 27 -2.57 -23.98 3.59
C MET A 27 -2.36 -22.71 4.45
N PRO A 28 -2.95 -22.59 5.66
CA PRO A 28 -2.72 -21.44 6.53
C PRO A 28 -1.26 -21.37 7.01
N ALA A 29 -0.59 -22.50 7.25
CA ALA A 29 0.84 -22.52 7.60
C ALA A 29 1.72 -21.89 6.53
N ASN A 30 1.52 -22.28 5.27
CA ASN A 30 2.31 -21.77 4.15
C ASN A 30 1.99 -20.29 3.87
N TYR A 31 0.72 -19.89 4.05
CA TYR A 31 0.34 -18.48 3.94
C TYR A 31 0.94 -17.63 5.06
N ALA A 32 0.90 -18.10 6.32
CA ALA A 32 1.53 -17.44 7.47
C ALA A 32 3.04 -17.26 7.24
N ALA A 33 3.72 -18.30 6.78
CA ALA A 33 5.13 -18.21 6.40
C ALA A 33 5.38 -17.18 5.27
N SER A 34 4.49 -17.11 4.26
CA SER A 34 4.60 -16.13 3.16
C SER A 34 4.49 -14.67 3.61
N ILE A 35 3.80 -14.40 4.73
CA ILE A 35 3.68 -13.06 5.33
C ILE A 35 4.72 -12.81 6.43
N GLY A 36 5.64 -13.75 6.65
CA GLY A 36 6.70 -13.68 7.67
C GLY A 36 6.19 -13.90 9.09
N VAL A 37 5.03 -14.55 9.27
CA VAL A 37 4.45 -14.86 10.58
C VAL A 37 4.68 -16.33 10.91
N ASP A 38 5.21 -16.60 12.10
CA ASP A 38 5.37 -17.96 12.61
C ASP A 38 4.00 -18.50 13.04
N ILE A 39 3.58 -19.64 12.47
CA ILE A 39 2.27 -20.21 12.77
C ILE A 39 2.18 -20.82 14.17
N ASN A 40 3.29 -21.26 14.77
CA ASN A 40 3.29 -21.78 16.13
C ASN A 40 3.13 -20.63 17.13
N GLU A 41 3.76 -19.49 16.85
CA GLU A 41 3.55 -18.26 17.63
C GLU A 41 2.09 -17.79 17.50
N LEU A 42 1.53 -17.84 16.30
CA LEU A 42 0.15 -17.45 16.05
C LEU A 42 -0.88 -18.40 16.70
N ALA A 43 -0.63 -19.70 16.63
CA ALA A 43 -1.49 -20.73 17.22
C ALA A 43 -1.31 -20.85 18.74
N GLY A 44 -0.24 -20.28 19.30
CA GLY A 44 0.13 -20.41 20.71
C GLY A 44 0.54 -21.84 21.12
N ALA A 45 0.77 -22.72 20.15
CA ALA A 45 1.11 -24.12 20.36
C ALA A 45 1.82 -24.69 19.11
N ASP A 46 2.55 -25.79 19.30
CA ASP A 46 3.16 -26.51 18.19
C ASP A 46 2.08 -27.07 17.26
N ILE A 47 2.20 -26.74 15.97
CA ILE A 47 1.23 -27.13 14.95
C ILE A 47 1.15 -28.66 14.77
N LEU A 48 2.25 -29.39 14.95
CA LEU A 48 2.29 -30.84 14.85
C LEU A 48 1.50 -31.48 16.01
N ASP A 49 1.62 -30.92 17.22
CA ASP A 49 0.83 -31.35 18.38
C ASP A 49 -0.66 -31.10 18.17
N LEU A 50 -1.02 -29.97 17.55
CA LEU A 50 -2.40 -29.66 17.17
C LEU A 50 -2.93 -30.65 16.14
N MET A 51 -2.14 -30.97 15.10
CA MET A 51 -2.51 -31.95 14.07
C MET A 51 -2.79 -33.34 14.65
N LEU A 52 -1.99 -33.77 15.63
CA LEU A 52 -2.17 -35.07 16.30
C LEU A 52 -3.39 -35.12 17.23
N LYS A 53 -3.88 -33.96 17.69
CA LYS A 53 -5.05 -33.85 18.57
C LYS A 53 -6.37 -33.77 17.80
N ILE A 54 -6.33 -33.42 16.51
CA ILE A 54 -7.53 -33.35 15.67
C ILE A 54 -8.05 -34.77 15.43
N ARG A 55 -9.23 -35.06 15.98
CA ARG A 55 -9.89 -36.39 15.90
C ARG A 55 -11.18 -36.36 15.10
N SER A 56 -11.61 -35.18 14.65
CA SER A 56 -12.83 -34.98 13.87
C SER A 56 -12.64 -33.88 12.83
N ILE A 57 -13.37 -34.01 11.73
CA ILE A 57 -13.44 -32.99 10.69
C ILE A 57 -13.97 -31.65 11.22
N ASP A 58 -14.91 -31.66 12.19
CA ASP A 58 -15.42 -30.44 12.80
C ASP A 58 -14.32 -29.66 13.54
N GLN A 59 -13.47 -30.37 14.30
CA GLN A 59 -12.33 -29.76 15.01
C GLN A 59 -11.31 -29.16 14.04
N LEU A 60 -11.10 -29.82 12.89
CA LEU A 60 -10.23 -29.30 11.84
C LEU A 60 -10.78 -27.99 11.27
N PHE A 61 -12.07 -27.94 10.95
CA PHE A 61 -12.70 -26.73 10.41
C PHE A 61 -12.70 -25.59 11.43
N ASP A 62 -12.99 -25.86 12.70
CA ASP A 62 -12.94 -24.85 13.76
C ASP A 62 -11.52 -24.29 13.91
N TRP A 63 -10.51 -25.15 13.91
CA TRP A 63 -9.10 -24.73 14.00
C TRP A 63 -8.66 -23.91 12.79
N VAL A 64 -8.92 -24.39 11.56
CA VAL A 64 -8.57 -23.68 10.33
C VAL A 64 -9.25 -22.32 10.26
N THR A 65 -10.52 -22.24 10.68
CA THR A 65 -11.27 -20.98 10.70
C THR A 65 -10.68 -20.02 11.73
N GLY A 66 -10.35 -20.49 12.93
CA GLY A 66 -9.72 -19.69 13.98
C GLY A 66 -8.35 -19.14 13.56
N ILE A 67 -7.49 -19.99 13.00
CA ILE A 67 -6.19 -19.54 12.48
C ILE A 67 -6.36 -18.58 11.31
N ALA A 68 -7.29 -18.83 10.39
CA ALA A 68 -7.55 -17.90 9.29
C ALA A 68 -8.01 -16.51 9.77
N THR A 69 -8.78 -16.43 10.87
CA THR A 69 -9.14 -15.15 11.49
C THR A 69 -7.94 -14.44 12.11
N LEU A 70 -7.09 -15.15 12.85
CA LEU A 70 -5.87 -14.60 13.44
C LEU A 70 -4.89 -14.12 12.37
N ILE A 71 -4.67 -14.92 11.31
CA ILE A 71 -3.84 -14.53 10.18
C ILE A 71 -4.41 -13.27 9.51
N ARG A 72 -5.74 -13.16 9.36
CA ARG A 72 -6.37 -11.98 8.78
C ARG A 72 -6.09 -10.73 9.62
N GLU A 73 -6.17 -10.83 10.94
CA GLU A 73 -5.88 -9.70 11.85
C GLU A 73 -4.41 -9.28 11.76
N CYS A 74 -3.47 -10.25 11.82
CA CYS A 74 -2.04 -9.99 11.63
C CYS A 74 -1.74 -9.40 10.25
N SER A 75 -2.40 -9.89 9.20
CA SER A 75 -2.25 -9.38 7.83
C SER A 75 -2.76 -7.95 7.70
N ILE A 76 -3.85 -7.57 8.38
CA ILE A 76 -4.38 -6.21 8.35
C ILE A 76 -3.44 -5.26 9.11
N ALA A 77 -2.96 -5.64 10.28
CA ALA A 77 -1.98 -4.87 11.05
C ALA A 77 -0.68 -4.65 10.24
N SER A 78 -0.15 -5.73 9.66
CA SER A 78 1.04 -5.68 8.80
C SER A 78 0.82 -4.87 7.52
N LYS A 79 -0.37 -4.93 6.91
CA LYS A 79 -0.71 -4.08 5.74
C LYS A 79 -0.80 -2.60 6.09
N ALA A 80 -1.32 -2.25 7.27
CA ALA A 80 -1.36 -0.86 7.73
C ALA A 80 0.06 -0.32 7.95
N ASP A 81 0.91 -1.09 8.63
CA ASP A 81 2.32 -0.75 8.84
C ASP A 81 3.10 -0.67 7.52
N ASN A 82 2.87 -1.61 6.59
CA ASN A 82 3.52 -1.61 5.29
C ASN A 82 3.05 -0.42 4.43
N ALA A 83 1.75 -0.11 4.46
CA ALA A 83 1.21 1.08 3.79
C ALA A 83 1.82 2.36 4.35
N GLU A 84 2.00 2.46 5.67
CA GLU A 84 2.66 3.61 6.30
C GLU A 84 4.13 3.72 5.90
N ARG A 85 4.88 2.61 6.01
CA ARG A 85 6.28 2.53 5.58
C ARG A 85 6.49 2.90 4.11
N LEU A 86 5.61 2.42 3.22
CA LEU A 86 5.67 2.75 1.79
C LEU A 86 5.40 4.23 1.55
N LEU A 87 4.49 4.83 2.31
CA LEU A 87 4.20 6.26 2.23
C LEU A 87 5.38 7.10 2.73
N ASP A 88 6.01 6.70 3.84
CA ASP A 88 7.20 7.36 4.39
C ASP A 88 8.37 7.28 3.41
N LEU A 89 8.58 6.11 2.79
CA LEU A 89 9.61 5.93 1.78
C LEU A 89 9.33 6.78 0.55
N ALA A 90 8.06 6.81 0.08
CA ALA A 90 7.64 7.64 -1.04
C ALA A 90 7.85 9.13 -0.78
N THR A 91 7.41 9.64 0.37
CA THR A 91 7.58 11.06 0.74
C THR A 91 9.06 11.41 0.92
N THR A 92 9.86 10.55 1.52
CA THR A 92 11.31 10.73 1.65
C THR A 92 12.00 10.83 0.29
N THR A 93 11.65 9.95 -0.65
CA THR A 93 12.19 10.00 -2.02
C THR A 93 11.77 11.27 -2.74
N ILE A 94 10.52 11.70 -2.59
CA ILE A 94 10.05 12.99 -3.12
C ILE A 94 10.87 14.15 -2.55
N HIS A 95 11.12 14.18 -1.24
CA HIS A 95 11.91 15.25 -0.62
C HIS A 95 13.39 15.25 -1.04
N LYS A 96 13.94 14.11 -1.46
CA LYS A 96 15.31 14.02 -1.99
C LYS A 96 15.40 14.45 -3.45
N SER A 97 14.39 14.12 -4.25
CA SER A 97 14.42 14.28 -5.71
C SER A 97 13.41 15.31 -6.25
N TYR A 98 12.83 16.17 -5.40
CA TYR A 98 11.79 17.13 -5.81
C TYR A 98 12.22 18.08 -6.93
N ALA A 99 13.52 18.35 -7.04
CA ALA A 99 14.11 19.23 -8.04
C ALA A 99 14.19 18.59 -9.43
N ASP A 100 14.10 17.26 -9.53
CA ASP A 100 14.10 16.56 -10.81
C ASP A 100 12.77 16.82 -11.55
N PRO A 101 12.78 17.48 -12.73
CA PRO A 101 11.57 17.72 -13.51
C PRO A 101 10.94 16.44 -14.06
N GLU A 102 11.71 15.36 -14.21
CA GLU A 102 11.22 14.07 -14.70
C GLU A 102 10.70 13.15 -13.59
N LEU A 103 10.62 13.61 -12.34
CA LEU A 103 10.07 12.82 -11.25
C LEU A 103 8.56 12.58 -11.47
N THR A 104 8.22 11.38 -11.93
CA THR A 104 6.86 10.91 -12.13
C THR A 104 6.44 9.89 -11.08
N MET A 105 5.14 9.65 -11.00
CA MET A 105 4.59 8.63 -10.13
C MET A 105 5.07 7.23 -10.54
N ASP A 106 5.19 6.97 -11.85
CA ASP A 106 5.68 5.70 -12.38
C ASP A 106 7.14 5.44 -11.98
N LYS A 107 8.03 6.43 -12.13
CA LYS A 107 9.44 6.30 -11.69
C LYS A 107 9.55 6.02 -10.18
N LEU A 108 8.72 6.70 -9.38
CA LEU A 108 8.67 6.45 -7.94
C LEU A 108 8.16 5.04 -7.62
N CYS A 109 7.14 4.57 -8.35
CA CYS A 109 6.60 3.23 -8.20
C CYS A 109 7.60 2.13 -8.60
N GLU A 110 8.38 2.34 -9.66
CA GLU A 110 9.46 1.45 -10.07
C GLU A 110 10.53 1.33 -8.99
N GLN A 111 10.93 2.45 -8.37
CA GLN A 111 11.90 2.45 -7.26
C GLN A 111 11.37 1.75 -6.00
N LEU A 112 10.07 1.85 -5.75
CA LEU A 112 9.41 1.25 -4.59
C LEU A 112 8.93 -0.20 -4.83
N GLY A 113 8.98 -0.69 -6.07
CA GLY A 113 8.50 -2.02 -6.45
C GLY A 113 6.98 -2.22 -6.30
N ILE A 114 6.19 -1.16 -6.47
CA ILE A 114 4.72 -1.21 -6.30
C ILE A 114 3.99 -0.70 -7.54
N SER A 115 2.68 -0.97 -7.64
CA SER A 115 1.89 -0.44 -8.76
C SER A 115 1.50 1.04 -8.55
N PRO A 116 1.41 1.83 -9.63
CA PRO A 116 0.93 3.22 -9.57
C PRO A 116 -0.48 3.33 -8.97
N SER A 117 -1.37 2.39 -9.29
CA SER A 117 -2.72 2.39 -8.72
C SER A 117 -2.71 2.28 -7.19
N TYR A 118 -1.84 1.41 -6.64
CA TYR A 118 -1.73 1.22 -5.19
C TYR A 118 -1.16 2.46 -4.50
N LEU A 119 -0.06 3.02 -5.01
CA LEU A 119 0.53 4.24 -4.45
C LEU A 119 -0.46 5.42 -4.52
N GLY A 120 -1.24 5.53 -5.60
CA GLY A 120 -2.23 6.60 -5.76
C GLY A 120 -3.38 6.51 -4.76
N GLN A 121 -3.85 5.30 -4.47
CA GLN A 121 -4.83 5.06 -3.41
C GLN A 121 -4.24 5.41 -2.04
N LEU A 122 -2.97 5.09 -1.80
CA LEU A 122 -2.29 5.38 -0.55
C LEU A 122 -2.17 6.90 -0.30
N PHE A 123 -1.74 7.67 -1.30
CA PHE A 123 -1.70 9.13 -1.25
C PHE A 123 -3.08 9.74 -0.95
N LYS A 124 -4.14 9.28 -1.63
CA LYS A 124 -5.51 9.75 -1.36
C LYS A 124 -5.99 9.37 0.05
N LYS A 125 -5.74 8.15 0.49
CA LYS A 125 -6.25 7.62 1.77
C LYS A 125 -5.55 8.22 2.99
N LYS A 126 -4.23 8.46 2.90
CA LYS A 126 -3.40 8.88 4.04
C LYS A 126 -3.02 10.36 4.01
N LEU A 127 -2.86 10.98 2.83
CA LEU A 127 -2.43 12.38 2.67
C LEU A 127 -3.53 13.29 2.11
N ASP A 128 -4.73 12.76 1.85
CA ASP A 128 -5.87 13.45 1.23
C ASP A 128 -5.49 14.30 0.00
N SER A 129 -4.49 13.83 -0.76
CA SER A 129 -3.91 14.56 -1.87
C SER A 129 -3.44 13.60 -2.96
N SER A 130 -3.37 14.09 -4.20
CA SER A 130 -2.73 13.34 -5.29
C SER A 130 -1.22 13.53 -5.22
N PHE A 131 -0.47 12.57 -5.79
CA PHE A 131 0.98 12.66 -5.94
C PHE A 131 1.43 14.01 -6.53
N VAL A 132 0.80 14.44 -7.62
CA VAL A 132 1.14 15.71 -8.30
C VAL A 132 0.92 16.92 -7.38
N LYS A 133 -0.20 16.94 -6.63
CA LYS A 133 -0.50 18.01 -5.68
C LYS A 133 0.52 18.05 -4.55
N TYR A 134 0.90 16.88 -4.01
CA TYR A 134 1.92 16.76 -2.98
C TYR A 134 3.29 17.25 -3.47
N LEU A 135 3.76 16.75 -4.62
CA LEU A 135 5.03 17.17 -5.21
C LEU A 135 5.08 18.68 -5.51
N THR A 136 3.99 19.23 -6.03
CA THR A 136 3.88 20.68 -6.28
C THR A 136 3.97 21.47 -4.99
N GLY A 137 3.29 21.03 -3.93
CA GLY A 137 3.38 21.64 -2.60
C GLY A 137 4.82 21.63 -2.05
N VAL A 138 5.53 20.52 -2.18
CA VAL A 138 6.94 20.42 -1.78
C VAL A 138 7.83 21.39 -2.56
N ARG A 139 7.65 21.47 -3.89
CA ARG A 139 8.40 22.41 -4.75
C ARG A 139 8.15 23.88 -4.38
N MET A 140 6.89 24.24 -4.13
CA MET A 140 6.51 25.60 -3.74
C MET A 140 7.07 25.97 -2.36
N GLU A 141 6.99 25.07 -1.39
CA GLU A 141 7.52 25.32 -0.05
C GLU A 141 9.05 25.48 -0.08
N LYS A 142 9.75 24.68 -0.89
CA LYS A 142 11.20 24.83 -1.10
C LYS A 142 11.56 26.14 -1.81
N ALA A 143 10.80 26.55 -2.82
CA ALA A 143 10.99 27.86 -3.46
C ALA A 143 10.79 29.02 -2.46
N ARG A 144 9.76 28.95 -1.62
CA ARG A 144 9.50 29.94 -0.56
C ARG A 144 10.65 29.99 0.46
N GLN A 145 11.15 28.84 0.90
CA GLN A 145 12.30 28.74 1.80
C GLN A 145 13.57 29.36 1.19
N LEU A 146 13.84 29.07 -0.09
CA LEU A 146 14.96 29.67 -0.81
C LEU A 146 14.81 31.19 -0.85
N LEU A 147 13.67 31.71 -1.31
CA LEU A 147 13.40 33.16 -1.36
C LEU A 147 13.53 33.86 -0.01
N ALA A 148 13.11 33.22 1.08
CA ALA A 148 13.26 33.74 2.44
C ALA A 148 14.71 33.68 2.95
N SER A 149 15.48 32.67 2.54
CA SER A 149 16.90 32.52 2.90
C SER A 149 17.84 33.44 2.11
N THR A 150 17.46 33.85 0.90
CA THR A 150 18.22 34.78 0.06
C THR A 150 17.91 36.26 0.36
N GLY A 151 17.30 36.53 1.52
CA GLY A 151 16.85 37.84 1.98
C GLY A 151 17.93 38.91 2.23
N ASP A 152 19.12 38.81 1.63
CA ASP A 152 20.16 39.84 1.71
C ASP A 152 20.52 40.52 0.38
N ARG A 153 20.02 40.07 -0.79
CA ARG A 153 20.33 40.77 -2.06
C ARG A 153 19.25 40.69 -3.15
N ILE A 154 17.99 40.94 -2.81
CA ILE A 154 17.10 41.53 -3.82
C ILE A 154 17.31 43.04 -3.72
N VAL A 155 18.47 43.48 -4.19
CA VAL A 155 18.64 44.88 -4.57
C VAL A 155 17.66 45.06 -5.73
N GLU A 156 16.68 45.93 -5.50
CA GLU A 156 15.83 46.50 -6.53
C GLU A 156 16.70 46.83 -7.75
N ASP A 157 16.49 46.12 -8.85
CA ASP A 157 16.64 46.79 -10.12
C ASP A 157 15.55 46.37 -11.09
N SER A 158 14.84 47.39 -11.51
CA SER A 158 13.84 47.37 -12.55
C SER A 158 14.58 47.23 -13.88
N VAL A 159 14.66 46.03 -14.44
CA VAL A 159 15.06 45.88 -15.86
C VAL A 159 13.96 45.18 -16.62
N CYS A 160 13.00 46.00 -17.03
CA CYS A 160 12.28 45.83 -18.26
C CYS A 160 13.29 45.80 -19.43
N GLY A 161 13.26 44.75 -20.25
CA GLY A 161 14.15 44.60 -21.40
C GLY A 161 13.89 43.33 -22.22
N VAL A 162 12.86 43.41 -23.08
CA VAL A 162 12.59 42.62 -24.31
C VAL A 162 13.89 42.19 -25.06
N VAL A 163 14.01 41.09 -25.82
CA VAL A 163 13.17 40.30 -26.76
C VAL A 163 13.89 38.93 -26.98
N SER A 164 13.26 37.79 -27.28
CA SER A 164 12.84 37.40 -28.64
C SER A 164 12.02 36.09 -28.68
N ASP A 165 10.92 36.16 -29.42
CA ASP A 165 10.36 35.17 -30.37
C ASP A 165 9.72 33.83 -29.88
N HIS A 166 8.39 33.92 -29.77
CA HIS A 166 7.29 32.94 -29.96
C HIS A 166 7.60 31.54 -30.59
N PRO A 167 6.78 30.49 -30.34
CA PRO A 167 5.30 30.59 -30.32
C PRO A 167 4.55 29.83 -29.21
N CYS A 168 3.53 30.51 -28.70
CA CYS A 168 2.39 29.95 -27.99
C CYS A 168 1.66 28.87 -28.81
N ILE A 169 1.29 27.74 -28.17
CA ILE A 169 0.07 26.98 -28.49
C ILE A 169 -0.56 26.44 -27.18
N PRO A 170 -1.86 26.09 -27.15
CA PRO A 170 -2.86 26.88 -26.41
C PRO A 170 -3.75 26.00 -25.51
N GLY A 171 -4.28 26.51 -24.40
CA GLY A 171 -5.14 25.66 -23.57
C GLY A 171 -5.73 26.30 -22.33
N CYS A 172 -6.05 27.60 -22.36
CA CYS A 172 -6.83 28.23 -21.30
C CYS A 172 -8.16 28.71 -21.87
N LEU A 173 -9.01 27.74 -22.20
CA LEU A 173 -10.46 27.91 -22.21
C LEU A 173 -10.92 27.98 -20.76
N LEU A 174 -11.56 29.09 -20.38
CA LEU A 174 -12.63 29.29 -19.37
C LEU A 174 -12.67 30.81 -19.08
N ARG A 175 -13.29 31.63 -19.92
CA ARG A 175 -14.75 31.94 -19.93
C ARG A 175 -15.25 32.52 -18.60
N TYR A 176 -15.05 33.82 -18.40
CA TYR A 176 -15.87 34.62 -17.48
C TYR A 176 -17.00 35.27 -18.28
N PRO A 177 -18.28 35.00 -17.97
CA PRO A 177 -19.40 35.78 -18.50
C PRO A 177 -19.51 37.09 -17.72
N GLY A 178 -19.73 38.18 -18.44
CA GLY A 178 -19.99 39.49 -17.87
C GLY A 178 -21.32 39.55 -17.11
N ARG A 179 -21.41 40.56 -16.24
CA ARG A 179 -22.66 41.20 -15.86
C ARG A 179 -22.46 42.70 -15.84
N SER A 180 -23.16 43.36 -16.74
CA SER A 180 -23.65 44.72 -16.66
C SER A 180 -24.65 44.86 -15.52
N GLY A 181 -24.66 46.03 -14.90
CA GLY A 181 -25.58 46.46 -13.84
C GLY A 181 -25.03 47.70 -13.15
#